data_AF-A0A2E7NAU4-F1
#
_entry.id   AF-A0A2E7NAU4-F1
#
_cell.length_a   1.000
_cell.length_b   1.000
_cell.length_c   1.000
_cell.angle_alpha   90.00
_cell.angle_beta   90.00
_cell.angle_gamma   90.00
#
_symmetry.space_group_name_H-M   'P 1'
#
loop_
_entity.id
_entity.type
_entity.pdbx_description
1 polymer ?
#
loop_
_entity_poly.entity_id
_entity_poly.type
_entity_poly.pdbx_seq_one_letter_code
_entity_poly.pdbx_strand_id
1 'polypeptide(L)'
;MDLRVQKKGGLTTGLTVGITDRFQFGLSYGAGNLIGDDSLQWYPRPEVNLKYHLLDETGSAPGCAIGLVTQGFGTYTYDHSPESESGEPLDPLPVERYDIRAYGAYVSASKNWKTPLGNAGLHAGMSKNFLEDKDGDGDPNLFFGLDMEVNPELSLLVEYNAALNENDMTAETLALNRGGYLNAAVRWTFVDRLHIEMDFNNLLFDDDKVNYFNRELKIIYIEYF
;
A
#
# COMPACT_ATOMS: atom_id res chain seq x y z
N MET A 1 7.63 -4.59 13.71
CA MET A 1 7.22 -3.17 13.80
C MET A 1 7.56 -2.51 12.49
N ASP A 2 6.70 -1.64 11.99
CA ASP A 2 6.99 -0.80 10.83
C ASP A 2 6.58 0.65 11.08
N LEU A 3 7.29 1.55 10.43
CA LEU A 3 7.04 2.98 10.47
C LEU A 3 7.20 3.50 9.04
N ARG A 4 6.23 4.28 8.57
CA ARG A 4 6.22 4.84 7.22
C ARG A 4 5.99 6.34 7.29
N VAL A 5 6.98 7.09 6.83
CA VAL A 5 6.91 8.54 6.62
C VAL A 5 6.44 8.79 5.18
N GLN A 6 5.34 9.52 5.06
CA GLN A 6 4.60 9.72 3.81
C GLN A 6 4.65 11.19 3.37
N LYS A 7 4.13 11.47 2.17
CA LYS A 7 3.93 12.85 1.69
C LYS A 7 3.12 13.68 2.69
N LYS A 8 3.28 15.01 2.59
CA LYS A 8 2.63 15.99 3.48
C LYS A 8 2.89 15.69 4.98
N GLY A 9 4.04 15.12 5.30
CA GLY A 9 4.39 14.85 6.70
C GLY A 9 3.56 13.76 7.37
N GLY A 10 2.90 12.91 6.61
CA GLY A 10 2.13 11.80 7.16
C GLY A 10 3.03 10.76 7.82
N LEU A 11 2.53 10.12 8.87
CA LEU A 11 3.21 9.01 9.54
C LEU A 11 2.21 7.90 9.83
N THR A 12 2.54 6.68 9.42
CA THR A 12 1.84 5.47 9.85
C THR A 12 2.80 4.60 10.63
N THR A 13 2.32 4.03 11.73
CA THR A 13 3.05 3.06 12.55
C THR A 13 2.27 1.76 12.61
N GLY A 14 2.97 0.63 12.54
CA GLY A 14 2.40 -0.70 12.53
C GLY A 14 3.13 -1.66 13.44
N LEU A 15 2.38 -2.57 14.05
CA LEU A 15 2.90 -3.70 14.79
C LEU A 15 2.20 -4.96 14.31
N THR A 16 2.99 -5.92 13.82
CA THR A 16 2.53 -7.23 13.37
C THR A 16 3.27 -8.31 14.15
N VAL A 17 2.52 -9.33 14.58
CA VAL A 17 3.01 -10.49 15.33
C VAL A 17 2.60 -11.77 14.60
N GLY A 18 3.54 -12.69 14.44
CA GLY A 18 3.25 -14.07 14.04
C GLY A 18 2.71 -14.85 15.24
N ILE A 19 1.43 -15.18 15.22
CA ILE A 19 0.79 -15.97 16.28
C ILE A 19 1.09 -17.46 16.10
N THR A 20 1.18 -17.89 14.84
CA THR A 20 1.65 -19.22 14.43
C THR A 20 2.53 -19.11 13.20
N ASP A 21 3.17 -20.19 12.78
CA ASP A 21 3.95 -20.25 11.53
C ASP A 21 3.11 -19.90 10.28
N ARG A 22 1.77 -19.97 10.38
CA ARG A 22 0.85 -19.69 9.28
C ARG A 22 -0.01 -18.47 9.49
N PHE A 23 -0.13 -17.94 10.70
CA PHE A 23 -1.07 -16.86 11.00
C PHE A 23 -0.37 -15.64 11.62
N GLN A 24 -0.61 -14.48 11.01
CA GLN A 24 -0.12 -13.19 11.46
C GLN A 24 -1.30 -12.27 11.76
N PHE A 25 -1.14 -11.49 12.82
CA PHE A 25 -2.05 -10.43 13.23
C PHE A 25 -1.27 -9.14 13.44
N GLY A 26 -1.77 -8.03 12.96
CA GLY A 26 -1.18 -6.73 13.15
C GLY A 26 -2.21 -5.61 13.22
N LEU A 27 -1.77 -4.51 13.80
CA LEU A 27 -2.51 -3.26 13.93
C LEU A 27 -1.63 -2.11 13.44
N SER A 28 -2.25 -1.12 12.82
CA SER A 28 -1.60 0.13 12.42
C SER A 28 -2.44 1.34 12.79
N TYR A 29 -1.76 2.46 13.03
CA TYR A 29 -2.41 3.75 13.19
C TYR A 29 -1.47 4.87 12.74
N GLY A 30 -2.06 5.98 12.31
CA GLY A 30 -1.31 7.08 11.73
C GLY A 30 -2.05 8.40 11.72
N ALA A 31 -1.39 9.38 11.14
CA ALA A 31 -1.93 10.72 10.92
C ALA A 31 -1.27 11.34 9.68
N GLY A 32 -2.04 12.14 8.95
CA GLY A 32 -1.52 13.11 7.98
C GLY A 32 -1.05 14.38 8.70
N ASN A 33 -0.14 15.14 8.05
CA ASN A 33 0.40 16.39 8.60
C ASN A 33 0.98 16.24 10.03
N LEU A 34 1.51 15.06 10.40
CA LEU A 34 2.15 14.87 11.70
C LEU A 34 3.46 15.66 11.79
N ILE A 35 4.19 15.72 10.67
CA ILE A 35 5.44 16.47 10.53
C ILE A 35 5.22 17.58 9.51
N GLY A 36 4.91 18.81 9.94
CA GLY A 36 4.68 19.91 9.02
C GLY A 36 4.33 21.21 9.73
N ASP A 37 3.87 22.18 8.95
CA ASP A 37 3.44 23.52 9.38
C ASP A 37 1.91 23.72 9.27
N ASP A 38 1.17 22.64 8.96
CA ASP A 38 -0.30 22.61 8.86
C ASP A 38 -0.93 21.83 10.03
N SER A 39 -2.25 21.87 10.12
CA SER A 39 -3.04 21.15 11.11
C SER A 39 -2.86 19.63 11.02
N LEU A 40 -2.63 19.02 12.17
CA LEU A 40 -2.54 17.58 12.37
C LEU A 40 -3.88 16.90 12.03
N GLN A 41 -3.84 15.87 11.19
CA GLN A 41 -5.02 15.11 10.78
C GLN A 41 -4.89 13.64 11.15
N TRP A 42 -5.49 13.25 12.27
CA TRP A 42 -5.53 11.84 12.68
C TRP A 42 -6.30 10.98 11.70
N TYR A 43 -5.84 9.76 11.46
CA TYR A 43 -6.64 8.76 10.75
C TYR A 43 -7.88 8.38 11.58
N PRO A 44 -8.99 8.00 10.93
CA PRO A 44 -10.29 7.86 11.58
C PRO A 44 -10.31 6.75 12.64
N ARG A 45 -9.47 5.73 12.48
CA ARG A 45 -9.41 4.57 13.36
C ARG A 45 -8.08 3.82 13.21
N PRO A 46 -7.70 3.00 14.21
CA PRO A 46 -6.71 1.96 14.01
C PRO A 46 -7.19 0.97 12.94
N GLU A 47 -6.26 0.55 12.09
CA GLU A 47 -6.48 -0.39 11.01
C GLU A 47 -5.83 -1.74 11.36
N VAL A 48 -6.34 -2.79 10.76
CA VAL A 48 -5.97 -4.20 10.99
C VAL A 48 -5.25 -4.78 9.77
N ASN A 49 -4.23 -5.60 10.05
CA ASN A 49 -3.55 -6.46 9.10
C ASN A 49 -3.65 -7.93 9.55
N LEU A 50 -4.29 -8.78 8.75
CA LEU A 50 -4.35 -10.22 8.96
C LEU A 50 -3.74 -10.94 7.76
N LYS A 51 -2.98 -12.01 8.02
CA LYS A 51 -2.48 -12.88 6.96
C LYS A 51 -2.50 -14.33 7.42
N TYR A 52 -3.05 -15.20 6.57
CA TYR A 52 -3.01 -16.64 6.74
C TYR A 52 -2.33 -17.31 5.54
N HIS A 53 -1.25 -18.05 5.81
CA HIS A 53 -0.49 -18.79 4.82
C HIS A 53 -1.18 -20.13 4.51
N LEU A 54 -1.84 -20.18 3.36
CA LEU A 54 -2.68 -21.30 2.93
C LEU A 54 -1.85 -22.49 2.44
N LEU A 55 -0.88 -22.21 1.56
CA LEU A 55 -0.08 -23.23 0.89
C LEU A 55 1.37 -22.80 0.89
N ASP A 56 2.25 -23.72 1.25
CA ASP A 56 3.68 -23.49 1.20
C ASP A 56 4.15 -23.53 -0.25
N GLU A 57 5.15 -22.70 -0.56
CA GLU A 57 5.82 -22.77 -1.84
C GLU A 57 6.59 -24.10 -1.96
N THR A 58 6.55 -24.74 -3.12
CA THR A 58 7.34 -25.94 -3.42
C THR A 58 8.22 -25.72 -4.63
N GLY A 59 8.99 -26.71 -5.10
CA GLY A 59 9.74 -26.57 -6.34
C GLY A 59 8.83 -26.28 -7.56
N SER A 60 7.65 -26.88 -7.62
CA SER A 60 6.74 -26.82 -8.79
C SER A 60 5.56 -25.87 -8.64
N ALA A 61 5.16 -25.47 -7.42
CA ALA A 61 3.99 -24.63 -7.18
C ALA A 61 4.35 -23.35 -6.40
N PRO A 62 3.64 -22.23 -6.64
CA PRO A 62 3.77 -21.04 -5.80
C PRO A 62 3.16 -21.29 -4.42
N GLY A 63 3.64 -20.55 -3.41
CA GLY A 63 2.97 -20.44 -2.13
C GLY A 63 1.75 -19.52 -2.23
N CYS A 64 0.73 -19.74 -1.41
CA CYS A 64 -0.49 -18.94 -1.41
C CYS A 64 -0.82 -18.40 -0.02
N ALA A 65 -1.41 -17.20 0.03
CA ALA A 65 -1.90 -16.61 1.26
C ALA A 65 -3.22 -15.86 1.01
N ILE A 66 -4.07 -15.84 2.01
CA ILE A 66 -5.20 -14.92 2.11
C ILE A 66 -4.95 -13.95 3.25
N GLY A 67 -5.57 -12.79 3.20
CA GLY A 67 -5.44 -11.82 4.26
C GLY A 67 -6.44 -10.68 4.16
N LEU A 68 -6.25 -9.73 5.06
CA LEU A 68 -7.02 -8.51 5.18
C LEU A 68 -6.06 -7.38 5.53
N VAL A 69 -6.01 -6.34 4.70
CA VAL A 69 -5.30 -5.09 5.00
C VAL A 69 -6.28 -3.95 4.87
N THR A 70 -6.54 -3.26 5.98
CA THR A 70 -7.54 -2.19 6.05
C THR A 70 -6.91 -0.78 6.07
N GLN A 71 -5.59 -0.72 6.18
CA GLN A 71 -4.82 0.53 6.10
C GLN A 71 -4.55 0.90 4.64
N GLY A 72 -5.05 2.06 4.20
CA GLY A 72 -4.62 2.74 2.98
C GLY A 72 -3.46 3.71 3.24
N PHE A 73 -3.07 4.47 2.22
CA PHE A 73 -1.92 5.38 2.27
C PHE A 73 -2.27 6.80 1.79
N GLY A 74 -1.52 7.78 2.28
CA GLY A 74 -1.73 9.19 1.99
C GLY A 74 -2.81 9.84 2.86
N THR A 75 -3.35 10.97 2.39
CA THR A 75 -4.36 11.73 3.15
C THR A 75 -5.67 10.95 3.21
N TYR A 76 -6.32 10.93 4.38
CA TYR A 76 -7.69 10.43 4.51
C TYR A 76 -8.68 11.57 4.28
N THR A 77 -9.55 11.40 3.30
CA THR A 77 -10.54 12.39 2.86
C THR A 77 -11.93 11.95 3.30
N TYR A 78 -12.62 12.78 4.08
CA TYR A 78 -13.97 12.50 4.55
C TYR A 78 -15.02 12.84 3.48
N ASP A 79 -14.89 14.01 2.87
CA ASP A 79 -15.78 14.54 1.85
C ASP A 79 -15.02 15.07 0.63
N HIS A 80 -15.70 15.08 -0.51
CA HIS A 80 -15.20 15.65 -1.76
C HIS A 80 -16.26 16.58 -2.35
N SER A 81 -15.87 17.82 -2.64
CA SER A 81 -16.69 18.78 -3.38
C SER A 81 -16.29 18.78 -4.84
N PRO A 82 -17.09 18.17 -5.75
CA PRO A 82 -16.81 18.25 -7.18
C PRO A 82 -17.03 19.68 -7.67
N GLU A 83 -16.32 20.07 -8.73
CA GLU A 83 -16.52 21.37 -9.39
C GLU A 83 -17.53 21.24 -10.53
N SER A 84 -18.40 22.23 -10.67
CA SER A 84 -19.31 22.35 -11.83
C SER A 84 -18.54 22.76 -13.10
N GLU A 85 -19.18 22.66 -14.27
CA GLU A 85 -18.57 23.10 -15.55
C GLU A 85 -18.13 24.58 -15.55
N SER A 86 -18.69 25.40 -14.66
CA SER A 86 -18.29 26.81 -14.48
C SER A 86 -17.20 27.03 -13.43
N GLY A 87 -16.66 25.96 -12.83
CA GLY A 87 -15.61 26.01 -11.80
C GLY A 87 -16.13 26.32 -10.38
N GLU A 88 -17.45 26.32 -10.18
CA GLU A 88 -18.03 26.55 -8.85
C GLU A 88 -18.13 25.21 -8.10
N PRO A 89 -17.70 25.14 -6.83
CA PRO A 89 -17.79 23.93 -6.04
C PRO A 89 -19.26 23.56 -5.76
N LEU A 90 -19.58 22.28 -5.93
CA LEU A 90 -20.88 21.70 -5.62
C LEU A 90 -20.93 21.19 -4.18
N ASP A 91 -22.13 20.78 -3.75
CA ASP A 91 -22.36 20.21 -2.43
C ASP A 91 -21.39 19.04 -2.14
N PRO A 92 -20.74 19.00 -0.96
CA PRO A 92 -19.81 17.93 -0.61
C PRO A 92 -20.50 16.56 -0.60
N LEU A 93 -19.83 15.57 -1.18
CA LEU A 93 -20.22 14.17 -1.14
C LEU A 93 -19.31 13.40 -0.19
N PRO A 94 -19.83 12.50 0.67
CA PRO A 94 -18.99 11.66 1.52
C PRO A 94 -18.22 10.66 0.67
N VAL A 95 -16.90 10.59 0.85
CA VAL A 95 -16.01 9.66 0.13
C VAL A 95 -15.23 8.73 1.05
N GLU A 96 -14.93 9.18 2.29
CA GLU A 96 -14.40 8.36 3.39
C GLU A 96 -13.24 7.41 3.00
N ARG A 97 -12.20 7.93 2.35
CA ARG A 97 -11.11 7.11 1.81
C ARG A 97 -9.73 7.76 1.91
N TYR A 98 -8.69 6.93 1.92
CA TYR A 98 -7.31 7.32 1.69
C TYR A 98 -7.08 7.66 0.21
N ASP A 99 -6.05 8.48 -0.05
CA ASP A 99 -5.57 8.78 -1.42
C ASP A 99 -5.33 7.49 -2.21
N ILE A 100 -4.58 6.56 -1.61
CA ILE A 100 -4.39 5.19 -2.12
C ILE A 100 -5.18 4.27 -1.20
N ARG A 101 -6.21 3.63 -1.75
CA ARG A 101 -7.08 2.73 -0.98
C ARG A 101 -6.31 1.57 -0.37
N ALA A 102 -6.80 1.09 0.77
CA ALA A 102 -6.41 -0.18 1.33
C ALA A 102 -6.71 -1.32 0.34
N TYR A 103 -6.00 -2.44 0.46
CA TYR A 103 -6.32 -3.63 -0.34
C TYR A 103 -7.68 -4.23 0.05
N GLY A 104 -8.05 -4.15 1.33
CA GLY A 104 -9.16 -4.90 1.90
C GLY A 104 -8.83 -6.38 2.01
N ALA A 105 -9.82 -7.23 1.76
CA ALA A 105 -9.60 -8.68 1.74
C ALA A 105 -8.82 -9.06 0.47
N TYR A 106 -7.82 -9.93 0.59
CA TYR A 106 -6.98 -10.30 -0.55
C TYR A 106 -6.62 -11.78 -0.55
N VAL A 107 -6.25 -12.26 -1.74
CA VAL A 107 -5.53 -13.51 -1.96
C VAL A 107 -4.31 -13.23 -2.82
N SER A 108 -3.22 -13.95 -2.55
CA SER A 108 -1.95 -13.78 -3.24
C SER A 108 -1.28 -15.13 -3.47
N ALA A 109 -0.54 -15.21 -4.56
CA ALA A 109 0.38 -16.29 -4.87
C ALA A 109 1.79 -15.70 -5.00
N SER A 110 2.80 -16.46 -4.58
CA SER A 110 4.20 -16.01 -4.56
C SER A 110 5.14 -17.15 -4.90
N LYS A 111 6.16 -16.84 -5.69
CA LYS A 111 7.18 -17.80 -6.11
C LYS A 111 8.55 -17.15 -6.01
N ASN A 112 9.50 -17.86 -5.42
CA ASN A 112 10.85 -17.41 -5.21
C ASN A 112 11.84 -18.27 -6.00
N TRP A 113 12.90 -17.62 -6.45
CA TRP A 113 14.03 -18.26 -7.12
C TRP A 113 15.33 -17.78 -6.52
N LYS A 114 16.25 -18.72 -6.36
CA LYS A 114 17.64 -18.39 -6.03
C LYS A 114 18.36 -17.90 -7.29
N THR A 115 18.87 -16.68 -7.25
CA THR A 115 19.68 -16.08 -8.31
C THR A 115 21.15 -15.97 -7.87
N PRO A 116 22.08 -15.65 -8.78
CA PRO A 116 23.48 -15.38 -8.40
C PRO A 116 23.66 -14.18 -7.45
N LEU A 117 22.70 -13.24 -7.43
CA LEU A 117 22.76 -12.03 -6.60
C LEU A 117 22.05 -12.18 -5.24
N GLY A 118 21.26 -13.25 -5.09
CA GLY A 118 20.43 -13.50 -3.91
C GLY A 118 19.06 -14.05 -4.28
N ASN A 119 18.07 -13.89 -3.42
CA ASN A 119 16.69 -14.27 -3.70
C ASN A 119 16.01 -13.28 -4.67
N ALA A 120 15.17 -13.81 -5.56
CA ALA A 120 14.22 -13.01 -6.33
C ALA A 120 12.83 -13.63 -6.23
N GLY A 121 11.82 -12.82 -5.94
CA GLY A 121 10.44 -13.23 -5.82
C GLY A 121 9.55 -12.57 -6.87
N LEU A 122 8.53 -13.31 -7.28
CA LEU A 122 7.40 -12.80 -8.05
C LEU A 122 6.11 -13.07 -7.28
N HIS A 123 5.30 -12.03 -7.18
CA HIS A 123 4.05 -12.01 -6.44
C HIS A 123 2.93 -11.54 -7.36
N ALA A 124 1.76 -12.15 -7.21
CA ALA A 124 0.55 -11.69 -7.87
C ALA A 124 -0.64 -11.96 -6.95
N GLY A 125 -1.67 -11.13 -7.05
CA GLY A 125 -2.86 -11.31 -6.25
C GLY A 125 -4.02 -10.46 -6.70
N MET A 126 -5.13 -10.68 -6.02
CA MET A 126 -6.34 -9.89 -6.17
C MET A 126 -6.85 -9.48 -4.80
N SER A 127 -7.50 -8.33 -4.74
CA SER A 127 -8.08 -7.81 -3.52
C SER A 127 -9.46 -7.20 -3.75
N LYS A 128 -10.19 -6.99 -2.66
CA LYS A 128 -11.46 -6.27 -2.67
C LYS A 128 -11.54 -5.39 -1.43
N ASN A 129 -11.63 -4.08 -1.66
CA ASN A 129 -11.89 -3.11 -0.61
C ASN A 129 -13.40 -3.01 -0.36
N PHE A 130 -13.79 -3.04 0.91
CA PHE A 130 -15.18 -2.94 1.38
C PHE A 130 -15.34 -1.89 2.49
N LEU A 131 -14.29 -1.12 2.76
CA LEU A 131 -14.23 -0.10 3.79
C LEU A 131 -14.26 1.32 3.20
N GLU A 132 -13.79 1.46 1.96
CA GLU A 132 -13.62 2.71 1.24
C GLU A 132 -14.40 2.64 -0.08
N ASP A 133 -15.71 2.45 0.00
CA ASP A 133 -16.63 2.23 -1.14
C ASP A 133 -17.69 3.35 -1.30
N LYS A 134 -17.58 4.42 -0.50
CA LYS A 134 -18.57 5.52 -0.45
C LYS A 134 -18.57 6.40 -1.69
N ASP A 135 -17.46 6.42 -2.42
CA ASP A 135 -17.31 7.17 -3.67
C ASP A 135 -17.93 6.46 -4.90
N GLY A 136 -18.56 5.29 -4.68
CA GLY A 136 -19.37 4.59 -5.68
C GLY A 136 -18.65 3.45 -6.40
N ASP A 137 -17.39 3.17 -6.05
CA ASP A 137 -16.58 2.12 -6.66
C ASP A 137 -16.17 1.08 -5.61
N GLY A 138 -16.51 -0.18 -5.88
CA GLY A 138 -16.21 -1.34 -5.03
C GLY A 138 -15.66 -2.53 -5.81
N ASP A 139 -15.04 -2.25 -6.96
CA ASP A 139 -14.54 -3.28 -7.86
C ASP A 139 -13.36 -4.06 -7.23
N PRO A 140 -13.16 -5.33 -7.65
CA PRO A 140 -11.97 -6.06 -7.25
C PRO A 140 -10.75 -5.49 -7.96
N ASN A 141 -9.62 -5.50 -7.27
CA ASN A 141 -8.37 -4.99 -7.78
C ASN A 141 -7.35 -6.11 -7.99
N LEU A 142 -6.37 -5.88 -8.86
CA LEU A 142 -5.27 -6.79 -9.15
C LEU A 142 -3.94 -6.13 -8.79
N PHE A 143 -3.01 -6.92 -8.27
CA PHE A 143 -1.66 -6.44 -7.96
C PHE A 143 -0.60 -7.47 -8.29
N PHE A 144 0.59 -6.97 -8.59
CA PHE A 144 1.77 -7.72 -8.97
C PHE A 144 2.98 -7.12 -8.25
N GLY A 145 3.91 -7.96 -7.83
CA GLY A 145 5.11 -7.54 -7.14
C GLY A 145 6.32 -8.33 -7.60
N LEU A 146 7.48 -7.70 -7.60
CA LEU A 146 8.78 -8.29 -7.82
C LEU A 146 9.72 -7.75 -6.75
N ASP A 147 10.43 -8.64 -6.07
CA ASP A 147 11.55 -8.30 -5.21
C ASP A 147 12.80 -9.04 -5.68
N MET A 148 13.95 -8.39 -5.60
CA MET A 148 15.22 -8.99 -5.99
C MET A 148 16.35 -8.46 -5.11
N GLU A 149 17.05 -9.37 -4.47
CA GLU A 149 18.33 -9.08 -3.82
C GLU A 149 19.40 -8.78 -4.88
N VAL A 150 20.11 -7.67 -4.68
CA VAL A 150 21.25 -7.26 -5.50
C VAL A 150 22.56 -7.70 -4.82
N ASN A 151 22.58 -7.66 -3.49
CA ASN A 151 23.63 -8.18 -2.64
C ASN A 151 23.03 -8.51 -1.25
N PRO A 152 23.81 -8.98 -0.26
CA PRO A 152 23.28 -9.37 1.06
C PRO A 152 22.55 -8.26 1.83
N GLU A 153 22.80 -6.99 1.52
CA GLU A 153 22.20 -5.85 2.23
C GLU A 153 21.16 -5.10 1.38
N LEU A 154 21.28 -5.12 0.05
CA LEU A 154 20.46 -4.29 -0.84
C LEU A 154 19.50 -5.13 -1.66
N SER A 155 18.25 -4.71 -1.67
CA SER A 155 17.19 -5.28 -2.50
C SER A 155 16.47 -4.20 -3.29
N LEU A 156 16.03 -4.55 -4.49
CA LEU A 156 15.13 -3.77 -5.32
C LEU A 156 13.73 -4.36 -5.23
N LEU A 157 12.73 -3.50 -5.14
CA LEU A 157 11.33 -3.89 -5.14
C LEU A 157 10.58 -3.11 -6.21
N VAL A 158 9.65 -3.76 -6.89
CA VAL A 158 8.73 -3.16 -7.85
C VAL A 158 7.35 -3.73 -7.58
N GLU A 159 6.35 -2.87 -7.53
CA GLU A 159 4.95 -3.26 -7.36
C GLU A 159 4.11 -2.55 -8.41
N TYR A 160 3.19 -3.27 -9.02
CA TYR A 160 2.15 -2.71 -9.86
C TYR A 160 0.78 -3.07 -9.28
N ASN A 161 -0.01 -2.05 -9.01
CA ASN A 161 -1.39 -2.15 -8.57
C ASN A 161 -2.28 -1.60 -9.69
N ALA A 162 -3.20 -2.39 -10.21
CA ALA A 162 -4.01 -2.03 -11.37
C ALA A 162 -5.04 -0.92 -11.09
N ALA A 163 -5.29 -0.60 -9.82
CA ALA A 163 -6.24 0.40 -9.36
C ALA A 163 -7.63 0.28 -10.04
N LEU A 164 -8.09 -0.95 -10.27
CA LEU A 164 -9.38 -1.21 -10.93
C LEU A 164 -10.57 -0.72 -10.11
N ASN A 165 -10.36 -0.44 -8.83
CA ASN A 165 -11.33 0.12 -7.90
C ASN A 165 -11.16 1.63 -7.71
N GLU A 166 -10.65 2.31 -8.74
CA GLU A 166 -10.57 3.77 -8.83
C GLU A 166 -10.95 4.28 -10.22
N ASN A 167 -11.86 3.60 -10.90
CA ASN A 167 -12.21 3.86 -12.30
C ASN A 167 -13.66 4.31 -12.53
N ASP A 168 -14.49 4.27 -11.49
CA ASP A 168 -15.91 4.61 -11.58
C ASP A 168 -16.28 5.83 -10.70
N MET A 169 -17.25 6.63 -11.16
CA MET A 169 -17.92 7.67 -10.35
C MET A 169 -16.93 8.69 -9.73
N THR A 170 -17.09 8.99 -8.43
CA THR A 170 -16.22 9.93 -7.71
C THR A 170 -14.83 9.34 -7.46
N ALA A 171 -14.67 8.01 -7.57
CA ALA A 171 -13.37 7.38 -7.42
C ALA A 171 -12.42 7.77 -8.56
N GLU A 172 -12.94 7.82 -9.79
CA GLU A 172 -12.17 8.23 -10.98
C GLU A 172 -11.66 9.67 -10.85
N THR A 173 -12.46 10.59 -10.31
CA THR A 173 -12.04 11.99 -10.14
C THR A 173 -10.92 12.11 -9.10
N LEU A 174 -10.99 11.34 -8.03
CA LEU A 174 -10.00 11.30 -6.94
C LEU A 174 -8.73 10.49 -7.25
N ALA A 175 -8.79 9.55 -8.20
CA ALA A 175 -7.67 8.68 -8.56
C ALA A 175 -6.43 9.50 -8.92
N LEU A 176 -5.27 9.17 -8.33
CA LEU A 176 -4.01 9.89 -8.59
C LEU A 176 -3.15 9.25 -9.69
N ASN A 177 -3.66 8.19 -10.31
CA ASN A 177 -2.92 7.34 -11.24
C ASN A 177 -3.51 7.41 -12.65
N ARG A 178 -2.71 6.98 -13.63
CA ARG A 178 -3.17 6.76 -15.00
C ARG A 178 -3.03 5.29 -15.37
N GLY A 179 -4.09 4.53 -15.10
CA GLY A 179 -4.18 3.11 -15.44
C GLY A 179 -3.46 2.18 -14.47
N GLY A 180 -3.24 2.62 -13.22
CA GLY A 180 -2.64 1.85 -12.13
C GLY A 180 -1.48 2.56 -11.43
N TYR A 181 -1.16 2.12 -10.22
CA TYR A 181 0.01 2.58 -9.44
C TYR A 181 1.21 1.67 -9.71
N LEU A 182 2.28 2.24 -10.26
CA LEU A 182 3.59 1.58 -10.31
C LEU A 182 4.46 2.14 -9.20
N ASN A 183 4.89 1.30 -8.26
CA ASN A 183 5.78 1.66 -7.17
C ASN A 183 7.13 0.95 -7.37
N ALA A 184 8.21 1.61 -6.97
CA ALA A 184 9.54 1.00 -6.92
C ALA A 184 10.23 1.39 -5.62
N ALA A 185 11.09 0.52 -5.08
CA ALA A 185 11.80 0.81 -3.86
C ALA A 185 13.22 0.25 -3.86
N VAL A 186 14.08 0.92 -3.11
CA VAL A 186 15.39 0.40 -2.72
C VAL A 186 15.33 0.11 -1.23
N ARG A 187 15.55 -1.14 -0.85
CA ARG A 187 15.61 -1.58 0.55
C ARG A 187 17.05 -1.86 0.93
N TRP A 188 17.46 -1.31 2.06
CA TRP A 188 18.71 -1.61 2.73
C TRP A 188 18.44 -2.34 4.05
N THR A 189 18.99 -3.54 4.18
CA THR A 189 18.89 -4.42 5.33
C THR A 189 20.15 -4.30 6.18
N PHE A 190 19.99 -3.78 7.39
CA PHE A 190 21.03 -3.63 8.38
C PHE A 190 20.88 -4.71 9.48
N VAL A 191 21.90 -5.55 9.63
CA VAL A 191 21.99 -6.58 10.70
C VAL A 191 20.77 -7.53 10.69
N ASP A 192 20.28 -7.90 9.50
CA ASP A 192 19.20 -8.87 9.23
C ASP A 192 17.84 -8.61 9.90
N ARG A 193 17.68 -7.49 10.62
CA ARG A 193 16.50 -7.20 11.45
C ARG A 193 15.92 -5.82 11.18
N LEU A 194 16.76 -4.86 10.81
CA LEU A 194 16.35 -3.50 10.52
C LEU A 194 16.42 -3.27 9.02
N HIS A 195 15.28 -2.95 8.40
CA HIS A 195 15.22 -2.58 7.00
C HIS A 195 14.87 -1.10 6.89
N ILE A 196 15.61 -0.38 6.06
CA ILE A 196 15.33 1.00 5.67
C ILE A 196 15.01 0.96 4.17
N GLU A 197 13.83 1.42 3.80
CA GLU A 197 13.32 1.37 2.44
C GLU A 197 13.01 2.79 1.98
N MET A 198 13.57 3.15 0.83
CA MET A 198 13.21 4.38 0.13
C MET A 198 12.28 3.99 -1.01
N ASP A 199 11.02 4.41 -0.88
CA ASP A 199 9.94 4.11 -1.80
C ASP A 199 9.71 5.26 -2.77
N PHE A 200 9.54 4.93 -4.05
CA PHE A 200 9.16 5.80 -5.15
C PHE A 200 7.78 5.37 -5.63
N ASN A 201 6.74 6.01 -5.12
CA ASN A 201 5.36 5.61 -5.30
C ASN A 201 4.69 6.36 -6.45
N ASN A 202 3.83 5.64 -7.17
CA ASN A 202 3.07 6.13 -8.31
C ASN A 202 3.94 6.74 -9.42
N LEU A 203 4.78 5.92 -10.05
CA LEU A 203 5.58 6.27 -11.22
C LEU A 203 4.74 6.38 -12.51
N LEU A 204 3.50 5.88 -12.49
CA LEU A 204 2.47 6.04 -13.54
C LEU A 204 1.42 7.08 -13.12
N PHE A 205 1.88 8.19 -12.56
CA PHE A 205 1.01 9.24 -12.08
C PHE A 205 0.31 9.97 -13.24
N ASP A 206 -0.85 10.55 -12.93
CA ASP A 206 -1.58 11.39 -13.88
C ASP A 206 -1.05 12.83 -13.80
N ASP A 207 -0.33 13.26 -14.85
CA ASP A 207 0.27 14.59 -14.97
C ASP A 207 -0.77 15.73 -14.91
N ASP A 208 -2.03 15.44 -15.24
CA ASP A 208 -3.13 16.41 -15.16
C ASP A 208 -3.61 16.64 -13.72
N LYS A 209 -3.30 15.71 -12.80
CA LYS A 209 -3.75 15.75 -11.39
C LYS A 209 -2.61 16.00 -10.41
N VAL A 210 -1.41 15.50 -10.69
CA VAL A 210 -0.23 15.66 -9.82
C VAL A 210 1.02 15.91 -10.66
N ASN A 211 1.90 16.79 -10.16
CA ASN A 211 3.09 17.21 -10.92
C ASN A 211 4.32 16.29 -10.73
N TYR A 212 4.24 15.31 -9.84
CA TYR A 212 5.38 14.47 -9.47
C TYR A 212 4.96 13.18 -8.77
N PHE A 213 5.79 12.15 -8.90
CA PHE A 213 5.70 10.92 -8.11
C PHE A 213 6.02 11.17 -6.62
N ASN A 214 5.49 10.30 -5.75
CA ASN A 214 5.65 10.41 -4.31
C ASN A 214 6.92 9.67 -3.83
N ARG A 215 7.56 10.20 -2.79
CA ARG A 215 8.74 9.59 -2.15
C ARG A 215 8.44 9.35 -0.69
N GLU A 216 8.67 8.13 -0.22
CA GLU A 216 8.41 7.75 1.16
C GLU A 216 9.63 7.08 1.77
N LEU A 217 9.72 7.16 3.10
CA LEU A 217 10.73 6.45 3.86
C LEU A 217 10.01 5.46 4.77
N LYS A 218 10.40 4.20 4.68
CA LYS A 218 9.87 3.14 5.53
C LYS A 218 10.99 2.50 6.33
N ILE A 219 10.72 2.29 7.61
CA ILE A 219 11.62 1.62 8.55
C ILE A 219 10.87 0.40 9.07
N ILE A 220 11.48 -0.77 8.94
CA ILE A 220 10.90 -2.04 9.36
C ILE A 220 11.87 -2.69 10.32
N TYR A 221 11.37 -3.11 11.49
CA TYR A 221 12.10 -3.91 12.44
C TYR A 221 11.42 -5.27 12.63
N ILE A 222 12.18 -6.35 12.41
CA ILE A 222 11.73 -7.73 12.55
C ILE A 222 12.57 -8.42 13.62
N GLU A 223 11.92 -9.06 14.58
CA GLU A 223 12.54 -9.88 15.61
C GLU A 223 11.97 -11.29 15.54
N TYR A 224 12.84 -12.28 15.71
CA TYR A 224 12.49 -13.70 15.76
C TYR A 224 12.69 -14.20 17.19
N PHE A 225 11.71 -14.90 17.75
CA PHE A 225 11.72 -15.43 19.11
C PHE A 225 11.67 -16.95 19.11
#